data_AF-A0A2N6ALS7-F1
#
_entry.id   AF-A0A2N6ALS7-F1
#
_cell.length_a   1.000
_cell.length_b   1.000
_cell.length_c   1.000
_cell.angle_alpha   90.00
_cell.angle_beta   90.00
_cell.angle_gamma   90.00
#
_symmetry.space_group_name_H-M   'P 1'
#
loop_
_entity.id
_entity.type
_entity.pdbx_description
1 polymer ?
#
loop_
_entity_poly.entity_id
_entity_poly.type
_entity_poly.pdbx_seq_one_letter_code
_entity_poly.pdbx_strand_id
1 'polypeptide(L)'
;MGINTLLGRVMKMDSHKLEQLRNSVEKLASEDEFEKMHFMDVERNILHLSEIRHLDNNTAKLIAWLHDIARIKYGYRGKKHAKEGKKEAREILAKLGVDEKTIGIVARAIGNHRKKDRIDDEYSELIKDADCLSHNTEFNGAIDEVEKARCRLAEKGECRLISCAGCDPLGILNEKWGELETLLERTASGGADAETVHETRICIRNIRAILKIMKSGNIKLFEDDLKAIFKKYSDLRECHVLRQQVKKACKIKWLEERLESVHDRMISELAEDIKSLVKLNGIEELRRKISKIQNGQDLSIVGVGAVMNDYSDAVRLSEMDDVESLHRMRIKGKTVKYLVELGLFEMDEECFKLVNSMHGEIGRLHDIDVNRAFINGSAYLGGNKLSKEEMKCLESHFKKMEDNANLIIEKDLFDMKLRLRKP
;
A
#
# COMPACT_ATOMS: atom_id res chain seq x y z
N MET A 1 -26.65 22.22 -45.44
CA MET A 1 -25.68 21.15 -45.12
C MET A 1 -24.80 21.69 -44.00
N GLY A 2 -24.95 21.39 -42.71
CA GLY A 2 -25.47 20.19 -42.08
C GLY A 2 -24.32 19.35 -41.53
N ILE A 3 -23.60 19.85 -40.52
CA ILE A 3 -22.71 19.03 -39.68
C ILE A 3 -22.93 19.45 -38.22
N ASN A 4 -23.94 18.82 -37.61
CA ASN A 4 -24.04 18.66 -36.17
C ASN A 4 -22.89 17.74 -35.74
N THR A 5 -21.88 18.26 -35.06
CA THR A 5 -20.90 17.44 -34.35
C THR A 5 -21.56 16.84 -33.10
N LEU A 6 -21.74 15.51 -33.16
CA LEU A 6 -22.13 14.61 -32.08
C LEU A 6 -21.15 14.69 -30.90
N LEU A 7 -21.28 15.72 -30.06
CA LEU A 7 -20.91 15.60 -28.65
C LEU A 7 -22.10 14.94 -27.95
N GLY A 8 -21.87 13.72 -27.45
CA GLY A 8 -22.89 12.88 -26.82
C GLY A 8 -23.70 13.66 -25.78
N ARG A 9 -24.96 13.94 -26.10
CA ARG A 9 -25.97 14.34 -25.12
C ARG A 9 -26.17 13.15 -24.17
N VAL A 10 -25.47 13.16 -23.04
CA VAL A 10 -25.95 12.47 -21.84
C VAL A 10 -27.30 13.12 -21.53
N MET A 11 -28.41 12.42 -21.77
CA MET A 11 -29.72 12.91 -21.36
C MET A 11 -29.71 12.97 -19.82
N LYS A 12 -29.45 14.15 -19.26
CA LYS A 12 -29.69 14.41 -17.84
C LYS A 12 -31.18 14.16 -17.59
N MET A 13 -31.49 13.28 -16.64
CA MET A 13 -32.87 13.01 -16.26
C MET A 13 -33.53 14.32 -15.83
N ASP A 14 -34.77 14.54 -16.27
CA ASP A 14 -35.56 15.71 -15.91
C ASP A 14 -35.63 15.86 -14.39
N SER A 15 -35.33 17.06 -13.88
CA SER A 15 -35.31 17.37 -12.45
C SER A 15 -36.66 17.06 -11.80
N HIS A 16 -37.76 17.20 -12.54
CA HIS A 16 -39.09 16.87 -12.05
C HIS A 16 -39.24 15.37 -11.78
N LYS A 17 -38.73 14.49 -12.67
CA LYS A 17 -38.79 13.04 -12.48
C LYS A 17 -37.91 12.55 -11.33
N LEU A 18 -36.74 13.17 -11.15
CA LEU A 18 -35.86 12.90 -10.01
C LEU A 18 -36.57 13.21 -8.68
N GLU A 19 -37.21 14.37 -8.61
CA GLU A 19 -37.93 14.81 -7.40
C GLU A 19 -39.15 13.91 -7.11
N GLN A 20 -39.89 13.50 -8.15
CA GLN A 20 -40.98 12.53 -7.99
C GLN A 20 -40.48 11.19 -7.45
N LEU A 21 -39.36 10.68 -7.96
CA LEU A 21 -38.76 9.44 -7.47
C LEU A 21 -38.37 9.58 -6.00
N ARG A 22 -37.63 10.64 -5.63
CA ARG A 22 -37.22 10.90 -4.25
C ARG A 22 -38.40 10.87 -3.29
N ASN A 23 -39.44 11.66 -3.58
CA ASN A 23 -40.63 11.75 -2.74
C ASN A 23 -41.38 10.42 -2.65
N SER A 24 -41.41 9.64 -3.75
CA SER A 24 -42.06 8.32 -3.73
C SER A 24 -41.36 7.33 -2.81
N VAL A 25 -40.02 7.35 -2.77
CA VAL A 25 -39.26 6.43 -1.93
C VAL A 25 -39.23 6.90 -0.47
N GLU A 26 -39.06 8.20 -0.23
CA GLU A 26 -39.13 8.77 1.12
C GLU A 26 -40.48 8.46 1.78
N LYS A 27 -41.59 8.55 1.02
CA LYS A 27 -42.92 8.17 1.51
C LYS A 27 -42.99 6.70 1.94
N LEU A 28 -42.36 5.80 1.20
CA LEU A 28 -42.30 4.37 1.57
C LEU A 28 -41.43 4.16 2.81
N ALA A 29 -40.29 4.85 2.91
CA ALA A 29 -39.41 4.78 4.07
C ALA A 29 -40.07 5.35 5.34
N SER A 30 -40.93 6.37 5.20
CA SER A 30 -41.63 7.04 6.30
C SER A 30 -42.65 6.16 7.04
N GLU A 31 -42.89 4.92 6.60
CA GLU A 31 -43.67 3.94 7.35
C GLU A 31 -42.91 3.43 8.60
N ASP A 32 -41.58 3.60 8.64
CA ASP A 32 -40.71 3.26 9.76
C ASP A 32 -39.74 4.42 10.06
N GLU A 33 -39.70 4.90 11.31
CA GLU A 33 -38.91 6.09 11.66
C GLU A 33 -37.40 5.86 11.49
N PHE A 34 -36.93 4.63 11.71
CA PHE A 34 -35.53 4.28 11.51
C PHE A 34 -35.18 4.30 10.01
N GLU A 35 -36.01 3.68 9.15
CA GLU A 35 -35.80 3.70 7.70
C GLU A 35 -35.83 5.11 7.12
N LYS A 36 -36.73 5.97 7.63
CA LYS A 36 -36.78 7.39 7.25
C LYS A 36 -35.50 8.13 7.61
N MET A 37 -35.02 7.97 8.85
CA MET A 37 -33.79 8.61 9.32
C MET A 37 -32.59 8.13 8.50
N HIS A 38 -32.47 6.82 8.31
CA HIS A 38 -31.41 6.19 7.54
C HIS A 38 -31.39 6.68 6.08
N PHE A 39 -32.56 6.76 5.43
CA PHE A 39 -32.70 7.31 4.08
C PHE A 39 -32.15 8.75 3.98
N MET A 40 -32.52 9.62 4.93
CA MET A 40 -32.08 11.02 4.96
C MET A 40 -30.58 11.14 5.24
N ASP A 41 -30.05 10.36 6.18
CA ASP A 41 -28.63 10.40 6.53
C ASP A 41 -27.75 9.87 5.39
N VAL A 42 -28.14 8.76 4.75
CA VAL A 42 -27.43 8.23 3.57
C VAL A 42 -27.48 9.20 2.40
N GLU A 43 -28.63 9.84 2.13
CA GLU A 43 -28.74 10.88 1.10
C GLU A 43 -27.75 12.04 1.36
N ARG A 44 -27.71 12.56 2.59
CA ARG A 44 -26.78 13.64 2.96
C ARG A 44 -25.33 13.21 2.78
N ASN A 45 -24.96 12.04 3.32
CA ASN A 45 -23.59 11.56 3.31
C ASN A 45 -23.12 11.25 1.89
N ILE A 46 -23.95 10.63 1.05
CA ILE A 46 -23.54 10.28 -0.31
C ILE A 46 -23.30 11.51 -1.18
N LEU A 47 -24.09 12.57 -0.99
CA LEU A 47 -23.96 13.82 -1.72
C LEU A 47 -22.69 14.56 -1.34
N HIS A 48 -22.40 14.61 -0.04
CA HIS A 48 -21.15 15.19 0.43
C HIS A 48 -19.93 14.43 -0.12
N LEU A 49 -19.95 13.09 -0.05
CA LEU A 49 -18.86 12.26 -0.54
C LEU A 49 -18.72 12.31 -2.07
N SER A 50 -19.80 12.45 -2.83
CA SER A 50 -19.72 12.54 -4.29
C SER A 50 -19.06 13.84 -4.75
N GLU A 51 -19.23 14.93 -4.01
CA GLU A 51 -18.53 16.19 -4.27
C GLU A 51 -17.02 16.07 -4.04
N ILE A 52 -16.62 15.48 -2.90
CA ILE A 52 -15.20 15.22 -2.56
C ILE A 52 -14.54 14.33 -3.63
N ARG A 53 -15.27 13.33 -4.13
CA ARG A 53 -14.77 12.34 -5.10
C ARG A 53 -14.99 12.72 -6.56
N HIS A 54 -15.56 13.90 -6.81
CA HIS A 54 -15.86 14.39 -8.16
C HIS A 54 -16.75 13.45 -9.00
N LEU A 55 -17.71 12.79 -8.35
CA LEU A 55 -18.68 11.88 -8.98
C LEU A 55 -19.96 12.61 -9.38
N ASP A 56 -20.69 12.09 -10.38
CA ASP A 56 -21.98 12.66 -10.79
C ASP A 56 -23.03 12.54 -9.66
N ASN A 57 -23.46 13.69 -9.15
CA ASN A 57 -24.40 13.81 -8.04
C ASN A 57 -25.77 13.19 -8.35
N ASN A 58 -26.24 13.22 -9.60
CA ASN A 58 -27.53 12.62 -9.95
C ASN A 58 -27.48 11.10 -9.81
N THR A 59 -26.39 10.48 -10.28
CA THR A 59 -26.16 9.04 -10.12
C THR A 59 -26.03 8.67 -8.64
N ALA A 60 -25.32 9.48 -7.83
CA ALA A 60 -25.22 9.29 -6.39
C ALA A 60 -26.59 9.33 -5.69
N LYS A 61 -27.44 10.32 -6.01
CA LYS A 61 -28.82 10.41 -5.50
C LYS A 61 -29.63 9.16 -5.80
N LEU A 62 -29.62 8.69 -7.05
CA LEU A 62 -30.33 7.49 -7.44
C LEU A 62 -29.88 6.26 -6.64
N ILE A 63 -28.59 6.16 -6.33
CA ILE A 63 -28.06 5.09 -5.50
C ILE A 63 -28.57 5.21 -4.07
N ALA A 64 -28.43 6.37 -3.42
CA ALA A 64 -28.89 6.56 -2.05
C ALA A 64 -30.39 6.28 -1.92
N TRP A 65 -31.21 6.80 -2.83
CA TRP A 65 -32.65 6.62 -2.73
C TRP A 65 -33.09 5.16 -2.93
N LEU A 66 -32.34 4.36 -3.70
CA LEU A 66 -32.78 3.02 -4.08
C LEU A 66 -32.02 1.89 -3.37
N HIS A 67 -30.95 2.16 -2.62
CA HIS A 67 -30.06 1.10 -2.11
C HIS A 67 -30.78 0.06 -1.24
N ASP A 68 -31.73 0.51 -0.43
CA ASP A 68 -32.54 -0.35 0.46
C ASP A 68 -34.00 -0.49 0.03
N ILE A 69 -34.33 -0.17 -1.23
CA ILE A 69 -35.72 -0.21 -1.74
C ILE A 69 -36.41 -1.56 -1.55
N ALA A 70 -35.66 -2.66 -1.63
CA ALA A 70 -36.19 -4.00 -1.45
C ALA A 70 -36.42 -4.37 0.03
N ARG A 71 -35.68 -3.75 0.94
CA ARG A 71 -35.94 -3.84 2.38
C ARG A 71 -37.21 -3.06 2.72
N ILE A 72 -37.31 -1.83 2.23
CA ILE A 72 -38.45 -0.93 2.43
C ILE A 72 -39.75 -1.52 1.86
N LYS A 73 -39.75 -1.95 0.58
CA LYS A 73 -40.99 -2.43 -0.08
C LYS A 73 -41.43 -3.83 0.34
N TYR A 74 -40.48 -4.73 0.62
CA TYR A 74 -40.76 -6.16 0.71
C TYR A 74 -40.29 -6.79 2.02
N GLY A 75 -39.68 -6.02 2.92
CA GLY A 75 -39.12 -6.52 4.17
C GLY A 75 -37.94 -7.48 4.00
N TYR A 76 -37.29 -7.50 2.83
CA TYR A 76 -36.13 -8.37 2.64
C TYR A 76 -34.97 -7.94 3.53
N ARG A 77 -34.35 -8.92 4.20
CA ARG A 77 -33.18 -8.73 5.08
C ARG A 77 -31.98 -9.51 4.61
N GLY A 78 -30.80 -9.16 5.10
CA GLY A 78 -29.56 -9.85 4.77
C GLY A 78 -29.35 -9.91 3.26
N LYS A 79 -28.59 -10.88 2.73
CA LYS A 79 -28.07 -10.85 1.32
C LYS A 79 -29.16 -10.75 0.25
N LYS A 80 -30.40 -11.05 0.61
CA LYS A 80 -31.56 -10.95 -0.27
C LYS A 80 -31.90 -9.50 -0.63
N HIS A 81 -31.77 -8.54 0.29
CA HIS A 81 -32.21 -7.17 0.01
C HIS A 81 -31.32 -6.45 -1.02
N ALA A 82 -29.99 -6.60 -0.95
CA ALA A 82 -29.10 -6.05 -1.98
C ALA A 82 -29.35 -6.71 -3.36
N LYS A 83 -29.60 -8.02 -3.39
CA LYS A 83 -29.85 -8.78 -4.62
C LYS A 83 -31.17 -8.38 -5.29
N GLU A 84 -32.25 -8.31 -4.52
CA GLU A 84 -33.58 -7.95 -5.04
C GLU A 84 -33.69 -6.43 -5.26
N GLY A 85 -33.05 -5.61 -4.42
CA GLY A 85 -32.98 -4.16 -4.56
C GLY A 85 -32.30 -3.75 -5.87
N LYS A 86 -31.24 -4.47 -6.27
CA LYS A 86 -30.64 -4.31 -7.59
C LYS A 86 -31.64 -4.52 -8.74
N LYS A 87 -32.55 -5.49 -8.64
CA LYS A 87 -33.55 -5.75 -9.69
C LYS A 87 -34.62 -4.67 -9.69
N GLU A 88 -35.14 -4.36 -8.51
CA GLU A 88 -36.16 -3.33 -8.32
C GLU A 88 -35.69 -1.96 -8.82
N ALA A 89 -34.45 -1.58 -8.50
CA ALA A 89 -33.86 -0.33 -8.97
C ALA A 89 -33.79 -0.28 -10.51
N ARG A 90 -33.44 -1.37 -11.18
CA ARG A 90 -33.44 -1.41 -12.65
C ARG A 90 -34.82 -1.18 -13.23
N GLU A 91 -35.83 -1.84 -12.68
CA GLU A 91 -37.21 -1.71 -13.15
C GLU A 91 -37.73 -0.29 -12.96
N ILE A 92 -37.47 0.33 -11.80
CA ILE A 92 -37.87 1.70 -11.52
C ILE A 92 -37.19 2.67 -12.50
N LEU A 93 -35.87 2.57 -12.66
CA LEU A 93 -35.12 3.51 -13.50
C LEU A 93 -35.42 3.35 -14.99
N ALA A 94 -35.64 2.12 -15.47
CA ALA A 94 -36.06 1.86 -16.85
C ALA A 94 -37.41 2.50 -17.15
N LYS A 95 -38.38 2.40 -16.23
CA LYS A 95 -39.69 3.06 -16.36
C LYS A 95 -39.59 4.60 -16.39
N LEU A 96 -38.60 5.16 -15.72
CA LEU A 96 -38.35 6.61 -15.72
C LEU A 96 -37.63 7.11 -16.99
N GLY A 97 -37.07 6.19 -17.78
CA GLY A 97 -36.32 6.50 -19.01
C GLY A 97 -34.87 6.89 -18.75
N VAL A 98 -34.27 6.40 -17.66
CA VAL A 98 -32.82 6.54 -17.40
C VAL A 98 -32.05 5.71 -18.41
N ASP A 99 -30.88 6.20 -18.83
CA ASP A 99 -30.03 5.47 -19.77
C ASP A 99 -29.44 4.19 -19.14
N GLU A 100 -29.21 3.17 -19.97
CA GLU A 100 -28.76 1.85 -19.51
C GLU A 100 -27.38 1.90 -18.81
N LYS A 101 -26.51 2.86 -19.16
CA LYS A 101 -25.20 3.00 -18.52
C LYS A 101 -25.38 3.42 -17.05
N THR A 102 -26.20 4.44 -16.80
CA THR A 102 -26.52 4.90 -15.45
C THR A 102 -27.28 3.82 -14.66
N ILE A 103 -28.26 3.15 -15.27
CA ILE A 103 -28.94 2.00 -14.65
C ILE A 103 -27.94 0.92 -14.24
N GLY A 104 -26.98 0.61 -15.12
CA GLY A 104 -25.92 -0.35 -14.87
C GLY A 104 -25.02 0.00 -13.68
N ILE A 105 -24.67 1.29 -13.53
CA ILE A 105 -23.90 1.82 -12.40
C ILE A 105 -24.71 1.70 -11.10
N VAL A 106 -25.93 2.26 -11.08
CA VAL A 106 -26.79 2.26 -9.88
C VAL A 106 -27.05 0.82 -9.41
N ALA A 107 -27.48 -0.05 -10.31
CA ALA A 107 -27.77 -1.45 -10.00
C ALA A 107 -26.54 -2.21 -9.46
N ARG A 108 -25.34 -1.86 -9.91
CA ARG A 108 -24.09 -2.47 -9.44
C ARG A 108 -23.74 -2.01 -8.03
N ALA A 109 -23.79 -0.70 -7.78
CA ALA A 109 -23.56 -0.12 -6.46
C ALA A 109 -24.51 -0.72 -5.42
N ILE A 110 -25.81 -0.79 -5.73
CA ILE A 110 -26.82 -1.40 -4.86
C ILE A 110 -26.53 -2.89 -4.63
N GLY A 111 -26.11 -3.65 -5.66
CA GLY A 111 -25.75 -5.06 -5.48
C GLY A 111 -24.47 -5.30 -4.64
N ASN A 112 -23.67 -4.26 -4.42
CA ASN A 112 -22.38 -4.32 -3.76
C ASN A 112 -22.34 -3.64 -2.38
N HIS A 113 -23.28 -2.75 -2.05
CA HIS A 113 -23.21 -1.89 -0.85
C HIS A 113 -23.01 -2.64 0.48
N ARG A 114 -23.41 -3.90 0.56
CA ARG A 114 -23.24 -4.76 1.75
C ARG A 114 -21.91 -5.48 1.86
N LYS A 115 -21.09 -5.49 0.80
CA LYS A 115 -19.78 -6.15 0.80
C LYS A 115 -18.72 -5.13 1.21
N LYS A 116 -18.74 -4.75 2.50
CA LYS A 116 -17.91 -3.67 3.05
C LYS A 116 -16.45 -4.09 3.25
N ASP A 117 -16.20 -5.39 3.34
CA ASP A 117 -14.89 -6.05 3.48
C ASP A 117 -14.04 -6.05 2.19
N ARG A 118 -14.61 -5.66 1.06
CA ARG A 118 -13.92 -5.63 -0.23
C ARG A 118 -14.07 -4.28 -0.94
N ILE A 119 -13.14 -4.02 -1.85
CA ILE A 119 -13.16 -2.83 -2.71
C ILE A 119 -13.75 -3.19 -4.07
N ASP A 120 -14.78 -2.46 -4.49
CA ASP A 120 -15.45 -2.56 -5.79
C ASP A 120 -15.19 -1.25 -6.60
N ASP A 121 -16.12 -0.83 -7.47
CA ASP A 121 -16.05 0.41 -8.26
C ASP A 121 -16.38 1.69 -7.46
N GLU A 122 -16.05 2.86 -8.03
CA GLU A 122 -16.19 4.19 -7.44
C GLU A 122 -17.57 4.44 -6.77
N TYR A 123 -18.66 4.06 -7.45
CA TYR A 123 -20.03 4.26 -6.95
C TYR A 123 -20.46 3.20 -5.94
N SER A 124 -19.94 1.97 -6.05
CA SER A 124 -20.10 0.94 -5.01
C SER A 124 -19.41 1.36 -3.71
N GLU A 125 -18.20 1.93 -3.80
CA GLU A 125 -17.49 2.44 -2.63
C GLU A 125 -18.14 3.70 -2.05
N LEU A 126 -18.70 4.56 -2.91
CA LEU A 126 -19.45 5.74 -2.50
C LEU A 126 -20.62 5.37 -1.56
N ILE A 127 -21.48 4.43 -1.96
CA ILE A 127 -22.61 4.01 -1.12
C ILE A 127 -22.17 3.25 0.13
N LYS A 128 -21.13 2.40 0.05
CA LYS A 128 -20.60 1.69 1.23
C LYS A 128 -20.17 2.66 2.32
N ASP A 129 -19.44 3.71 1.93
CA ASP A 129 -18.91 4.68 2.89
C ASP A 129 -20.03 5.58 3.44
N ALA A 130 -20.98 6.01 2.59
CA ALA A 130 -22.15 6.78 3.04
C ALA A 130 -23.04 5.99 4.02
N ASP A 131 -23.28 4.71 3.73
CA ASP A 131 -24.02 3.76 4.59
C ASP A 131 -23.32 3.55 5.93
N CYS A 132 -21.99 3.35 5.93
CA CYS A 132 -21.20 3.25 7.16
C CYS A 132 -21.25 4.52 8.01
N LEU A 133 -21.18 5.71 7.40
CA LEU A 133 -21.29 6.98 8.13
C LEU A 133 -22.66 7.13 8.79
N SER A 134 -23.74 6.72 8.11
CA SER A 134 -25.09 6.73 8.69
C SER A 134 -25.20 5.75 9.85
N HIS A 135 -24.78 4.49 9.66
CA HIS A 135 -24.73 3.50 10.74
C HIS A 135 -23.89 3.96 11.94
N ASN A 136 -22.76 4.62 11.72
CA ASN A 136 -21.92 5.13 12.79
C ASN A 136 -22.67 6.12 13.69
N THR A 137 -23.51 6.98 13.09
CA THR A 137 -24.38 7.90 13.83
C THR A 137 -25.54 7.17 14.48
N GLU A 138 -26.26 6.33 13.73
CA GLU A 138 -27.46 5.60 14.19
C GLU A 138 -27.17 4.65 15.37
N PHE A 139 -25.99 4.02 15.37
CA PHE A 139 -25.57 3.07 16.39
C PHE A 139 -24.55 3.64 17.38
N ASN A 140 -24.36 4.97 17.43
CA ASN A 140 -23.41 5.64 18.33
C ASN A 140 -22.00 5.00 18.31
N GLY A 141 -21.50 4.65 17.12
CA GLY A 141 -20.20 4.03 16.91
C GLY A 141 -20.11 2.53 17.23
N ALA A 142 -21.21 1.89 17.62
CA ALA A 142 -21.29 0.44 17.86
C ALA A 142 -21.40 -0.37 16.55
N ILE A 143 -20.47 -0.10 15.63
CA ILE A 143 -20.33 -0.75 14.33
C ILE A 143 -19.08 -1.65 14.30
N ASP A 144 -18.96 -2.53 13.30
CA ASP A 144 -17.79 -3.41 13.18
C ASP A 144 -16.51 -2.65 12.75
N GLU A 145 -15.35 -3.31 12.84
CA GLU A 145 -14.05 -2.68 12.55
C GLU A 145 -13.87 -2.27 11.08
N VAL A 146 -14.52 -2.97 10.15
CA VAL A 146 -14.48 -2.64 8.71
C VAL A 146 -15.27 -1.35 8.46
N GLU A 147 -16.45 -1.23 9.05
CA GLU A 147 -17.25 0.00 8.98
C GLU A 147 -16.51 1.17 9.66
N LYS A 148 -15.87 0.96 10.82
CA LYS A 148 -15.04 2.00 11.48
C LYS A 148 -13.90 2.47 10.60
N ALA A 149 -13.21 1.55 9.92
CA ALA A 149 -12.15 1.88 8.99
C ALA A 149 -12.68 2.73 7.82
N ARG A 150 -13.84 2.38 7.26
CA ARG A 150 -14.50 3.18 6.23
C ARG A 150 -14.88 4.57 6.72
N CYS A 151 -15.52 4.69 7.88
CA CYS A 151 -15.87 5.99 8.46
C CYS A 151 -14.64 6.90 8.67
N ARG A 152 -13.55 6.35 9.21
CA ARG A 152 -12.28 7.08 9.41
C ARG A 152 -11.70 7.63 8.10
N LEU A 153 -11.90 6.92 6.99
CA LEU A 153 -11.28 7.21 5.70
C LEU A 153 -12.24 7.81 4.66
N ALA A 154 -13.54 7.89 4.94
CA ALA A 154 -14.57 8.22 3.95
C ALA A 154 -14.37 9.61 3.32
N GLU A 155 -14.07 10.59 4.15
CA GLU A 155 -13.82 11.99 3.78
C GLU A 155 -12.35 12.25 3.42
N LYS A 156 -11.47 11.26 3.63
CA LYS A 156 -10.07 11.40 3.29
C LYS A 156 -9.93 11.33 1.77
N GLY A 157 -9.22 12.31 1.22
CA GLY A 157 -8.87 12.31 -0.19
C GLY A 157 -7.99 11.13 -0.58
N GLU A 158 -7.85 10.95 -1.89
CA GLU A 158 -6.93 9.98 -2.46
C GLU A 158 -5.50 10.18 -1.95
N CYS A 159 -4.81 9.07 -1.78
CA CYS A 159 -3.40 9.09 -1.51
C CYS A 159 -2.65 9.62 -2.75
N ARG A 160 -1.99 10.76 -2.62
CA ARG A 160 -1.22 11.39 -3.72
C ARG A 160 0.24 11.52 -3.33
N LEU A 161 1.09 11.35 -4.34
CA LEU A 161 2.52 11.63 -4.26
C LEU A 161 2.80 12.84 -5.14
N ILE A 162 3.29 13.92 -4.53
CA ILE A 162 3.49 15.21 -5.20
C ILE A 162 4.98 15.54 -5.17
N SER A 163 5.55 16.01 -6.27
CA SER A 163 6.95 16.46 -6.31
C SER A 163 7.12 17.70 -5.45
N CYS A 164 8.14 17.71 -4.58
CA CYS A 164 8.48 18.91 -3.81
C CYS A 164 8.95 20.02 -4.74
N ALA A 165 8.44 21.23 -4.56
CA ALA A 165 8.90 22.39 -5.32
C ALA A 165 10.36 22.72 -4.94
N GLY A 166 11.23 22.91 -5.94
CA GLY A 166 12.62 23.28 -5.72
C GLY A 166 13.52 22.16 -5.19
N CYS A 167 13.08 20.90 -5.21
CA CYS A 167 13.96 19.78 -4.89
C CYS A 167 15.08 19.64 -5.94
N ASP A 168 16.27 19.23 -5.49
CA ASP A 168 17.42 18.92 -6.34
C ASP A 168 17.78 17.44 -6.24
N PRO A 169 17.15 16.57 -7.06
CA PRO A 169 17.45 15.15 -7.09
C PRO A 169 18.92 14.84 -7.39
N LEU A 170 19.60 15.68 -8.17
CA LEU A 170 21.00 15.48 -8.53
C LEU A 170 21.92 15.84 -7.36
N GLY A 171 21.64 16.94 -6.67
CA GLY A 171 22.32 17.33 -5.43
C GLY A 171 22.20 16.27 -4.35
N ILE A 172 20.99 15.75 -4.12
CA ILE A 172 20.74 14.68 -3.15
C ILE A 172 21.45 13.38 -3.58
N LEU A 173 21.44 13.05 -4.88
CA LEU A 173 22.19 11.89 -5.39
C LEU A 173 23.69 12.02 -5.12
N ASN A 174 24.27 13.21 -5.32
CA ASN A 174 25.67 13.51 -5.04
C ASN A 174 26.01 13.33 -3.56
N GLU A 175 25.16 13.88 -2.68
CA GLU A 175 25.32 13.74 -1.24
C GLU A 175 25.32 12.27 -0.83
N LYS A 176 24.31 11.49 -1.26
CA LYS A 176 24.22 10.06 -0.92
C LYS A 176 25.35 9.25 -1.54
N TRP A 177 25.85 9.62 -2.71
CA TRP A 177 27.04 8.98 -3.26
C TRP A 177 28.28 9.22 -2.40
N GLY A 178 28.54 10.45 -1.95
CA GLY A 178 29.66 10.76 -1.07
C GLY A 178 29.58 10.04 0.29
N GLU A 179 28.37 9.92 0.85
CA GLU A 179 28.13 9.09 2.04
C GLU A 179 28.49 7.62 1.79
N LEU A 180 28.05 7.06 0.66
CA LEU A 180 28.34 5.67 0.32
C LEU A 180 29.85 5.42 0.17
N GLU A 181 30.58 6.32 -0.51
CA GLU A 181 32.04 6.22 -0.65
C GLU A 181 32.72 6.15 0.72
N THR A 182 32.33 7.04 1.64
CA THR A 182 32.86 7.08 3.01
C THR A 182 32.59 5.77 3.77
N LEU A 183 31.38 5.21 3.63
CA LEU A 183 31.00 3.95 4.28
C LEU A 183 31.75 2.74 3.71
N LEU A 184 31.98 2.71 2.40
CA LEU A 184 32.77 1.68 1.74
C LEU A 184 34.25 1.75 2.16
N GLU A 185 34.83 2.94 2.25
CA GLU A 185 36.20 3.16 2.73
C GLU A 185 36.37 2.75 4.20
N ARG A 186 35.41 3.09 5.06
CA ARG A 186 35.37 2.62 6.45
C ARG A 186 35.33 1.10 6.52
N THR A 187 34.50 0.46 5.70
CA THR A 187 34.41 -1.00 5.62
C THR A 187 35.73 -1.63 5.16
N ALA A 188 36.34 -1.09 4.11
CA ALA A 188 37.63 -1.55 3.58
C ALA A 188 38.77 -1.43 4.60
N SER A 189 38.68 -0.46 5.51
CA SER A 189 39.65 -0.22 6.58
C SER A 189 39.43 -1.12 7.80
N GLY A 190 38.48 -2.05 7.75
CA GLY A 190 38.15 -2.95 8.87
C GLY A 190 37.23 -2.34 9.93
N GLY A 191 36.70 -1.14 9.70
CA GLY A 191 35.80 -0.44 10.62
C GLY A 191 34.31 -0.78 10.46
N ALA A 192 33.99 -1.95 9.88
CA ALA A 192 32.62 -2.37 9.67
C ALA A 192 32.02 -2.99 10.94
N ASP A 193 30.87 -2.45 11.33
CA ASP A 193 30.03 -2.94 12.43
C ASP A 193 28.57 -3.04 11.97
N ALA A 194 27.68 -3.46 12.87
CA ALA A 194 26.26 -3.63 12.55
C ALA A 194 25.58 -2.32 12.10
N GLU A 195 26.03 -1.17 12.60
CA GLU A 195 25.50 0.15 12.25
C GLU A 195 25.97 0.56 10.85
N THR A 196 27.26 0.48 10.58
CA THR A 196 27.86 0.73 9.26
C THR A 196 27.20 -0.13 8.18
N VAL A 197 26.92 -1.41 8.48
CA VAL A 197 26.23 -2.32 7.57
C VAL A 197 24.80 -1.86 7.30
N HIS A 198 24.10 -1.40 8.35
CA HIS A 198 22.74 -0.88 8.21
C HIS A 198 22.69 0.40 7.38
N GLU A 199 23.56 1.37 7.70
CA GLU A 199 23.68 2.65 7.01
C GLU A 199 24.04 2.46 5.54
N THR A 200 25.03 1.61 5.23
CA THR A 200 25.43 1.32 3.84
C THR A 200 24.25 0.78 3.03
N ARG A 201 23.44 -0.12 3.62
CA ARG A 201 22.26 -0.67 2.96
C ARG A 201 21.17 0.39 2.74
N ILE A 202 20.98 1.32 3.68
CA ILE A 202 20.02 2.43 3.52
C ILE A 202 20.52 3.36 2.41
N CYS A 203 21.79 3.75 2.45
CA CYS A 203 22.40 4.65 1.47
C CYS A 203 22.27 4.09 0.04
N ILE A 204 22.59 2.81 -0.18
CA ILE A 204 22.39 2.15 -1.48
C ILE A 204 20.92 2.15 -1.91
N ARG A 205 19.98 1.94 -0.98
CA ARG A 205 18.53 1.97 -1.31
C ARG A 205 18.06 3.38 -1.67
N ASN A 206 18.58 4.41 -0.99
CA ASN A 206 18.29 5.82 -1.29
C ASN A 206 18.77 6.16 -2.71
N ILE A 207 20.03 5.86 -3.03
CA ILE A 207 20.59 6.06 -4.38
C ILE A 207 19.71 5.36 -5.43
N ARG A 208 19.37 4.08 -5.22
CA ARG A 208 18.52 3.33 -6.15
C ARG A 208 17.09 3.89 -6.26
N ALA A 209 16.54 4.47 -5.19
CA ALA A 209 15.23 5.11 -5.24
C ALA A 209 15.27 6.38 -6.12
N ILE A 210 16.33 7.19 -6.00
CA ILE A 210 16.55 8.38 -6.83
C ILE A 210 16.74 7.98 -8.29
N LEU A 211 17.54 6.94 -8.57
CA LEU A 211 17.77 6.48 -9.94
C LEU A 211 16.48 6.03 -10.65
N LYS A 212 15.45 5.56 -9.92
CA LYS A 212 14.17 5.15 -10.51
C LYS A 212 13.34 6.30 -11.07
N ILE A 213 13.52 7.53 -10.58
CA ILE A 213 12.83 8.71 -11.10
C ILE A 213 13.63 9.40 -12.22
N MET A 214 14.83 8.91 -12.51
CA MET A 214 15.76 9.44 -13.50
C MET A 214 15.68 8.65 -14.82
N LYS A 215 15.92 9.31 -15.97
CA LYS A 215 15.97 8.66 -17.30
C LYS A 215 17.38 8.71 -17.90
N SER A 216 18.11 7.60 -17.88
CA SER A 216 19.41 7.48 -18.56
C SER A 216 19.74 6.02 -18.90
N GLY A 217 20.33 5.80 -20.08
CA GLY A 217 20.73 4.46 -20.55
C GLY A 217 21.84 3.82 -19.70
N ASN A 218 22.59 4.61 -18.92
CA ASN A 218 23.67 4.12 -18.05
C ASN A 218 23.18 3.66 -16.66
N ILE A 219 21.91 3.92 -16.30
CA ILE A 219 21.37 3.61 -14.97
C ILE A 219 21.44 2.11 -14.67
N LYS A 220 21.09 1.26 -15.64
CA LYS A 220 20.98 -0.19 -15.42
C LYS A 220 22.31 -0.81 -14.98
N LEU A 221 23.41 -0.48 -15.65
CA LEU A 221 24.73 -1.01 -15.32
C LEU A 221 25.15 -0.59 -13.91
N PHE A 222 24.95 0.68 -13.56
CA PHE A 222 25.26 1.19 -12.23
C PHE A 222 24.36 0.56 -11.14
N GLU A 223 23.08 0.36 -11.42
CA GLU A 223 22.18 -0.34 -10.49
C GLU A 223 22.61 -1.78 -10.23
N ASP A 224 23.11 -2.49 -11.23
CA ASP A 224 23.55 -3.87 -11.09
C ASP A 224 24.80 -3.97 -10.22
N ASP A 225 25.75 -3.03 -10.35
CA ASP A 225 26.89 -2.92 -9.44
C ASP A 225 26.44 -2.66 -7.98
N LEU A 226 25.51 -1.71 -7.78
CA LEU A 226 24.94 -1.41 -6.46
C LEU A 226 24.20 -2.63 -5.86
N LYS A 227 23.50 -3.43 -6.68
CA LYS A 227 22.85 -4.66 -6.21
C LYS A 227 23.88 -5.69 -5.73
N ALA A 228 25.00 -5.84 -6.44
CA ALA A 228 26.06 -6.77 -6.04
C ALA A 228 26.66 -6.38 -4.68
N ILE A 229 26.96 -5.09 -4.47
CA ILE A 229 27.44 -4.57 -3.18
C ILE A 229 26.36 -4.78 -2.11
N PHE A 230 25.12 -4.37 -2.38
CA PHE A 230 24.00 -4.50 -1.44
C PHE A 230 23.77 -5.93 -0.96
N LYS A 231 23.98 -6.92 -1.84
CA LYS A 231 23.81 -8.34 -1.50
C LYS A 231 24.80 -8.76 -0.40
N LYS A 232 26.08 -8.40 -0.53
CA LYS A 232 27.12 -8.72 0.48
C LYS A 232 26.77 -8.17 1.86
N TYR A 233 26.30 -6.93 1.93
CA TYR A 233 25.84 -6.33 3.19
C TYR A 233 24.52 -6.92 3.71
N SER A 234 23.67 -7.47 2.82
CA SER A 234 22.38 -8.04 3.21
C SER A 234 22.56 -9.35 3.97
N ASP A 235 23.42 -10.24 3.48
CA ASP A 235 23.70 -11.53 4.10
C ASP A 235 24.19 -11.35 5.55
N LEU A 236 25.09 -10.39 5.79
CA LEU A 236 25.59 -10.07 7.12
C LEU A 236 24.48 -9.54 8.06
N ARG A 237 23.61 -8.67 7.54
CA ARG A 237 22.49 -8.13 8.34
C ARG A 237 21.45 -9.21 8.66
N GLU A 238 21.24 -10.19 7.80
CA GLU A 238 20.35 -11.32 8.09
C GLU A 238 20.86 -12.14 9.27
N CYS A 239 22.16 -12.46 9.29
CA CYS A 239 22.81 -13.12 10.45
C CYS A 239 22.66 -12.29 11.74
N HIS A 240 22.85 -10.97 11.66
CA HIS A 240 22.66 -10.07 12.80
C HIS A 240 21.22 -10.08 13.33
N VAL A 241 20.22 -10.02 12.43
CA VAL A 241 18.80 -10.04 12.81
C VAL A 241 18.45 -11.36 13.50
N LEU A 242 18.90 -12.49 12.96
CA LEU A 242 18.69 -13.80 13.58
C LEU A 242 19.24 -13.85 15.01
N ARG A 243 20.49 -13.39 15.21
CA ARG A 243 21.13 -13.33 16.53
C ARG A 243 20.28 -12.56 17.53
N GLN A 244 19.75 -11.40 17.14
CA GLN A 244 18.86 -10.61 17.99
C GLN A 244 17.55 -11.33 18.33
N GLN A 245 16.99 -12.11 17.39
CA GLN A 245 15.77 -12.88 17.65
C GLN A 245 16.03 -14.07 18.58
N VAL A 246 17.11 -14.82 18.39
CA VAL A 246 17.51 -15.93 19.27
C VAL A 246 17.69 -15.44 20.71
N LYS A 247 18.34 -14.28 20.88
CA LYS A 247 18.53 -13.63 22.19
C LYS A 247 17.21 -13.28 22.87
N LYS A 248 16.21 -12.84 22.11
CA LYS A 248 14.86 -12.50 22.61
C LYS A 248 13.99 -13.71 22.92
N ALA A 249 14.04 -14.75 22.07
CA ALA A 249 13.10 -15.86 22.10
C ALA A 249 13.35 -16.83 23.26
N CYS A 250 14.57 -17.36 23.37
CA CYS A 250 14.80 -18.58 24.15
C CYS A 250 16.12 -18.59 24.94
N LYS A 251 16.94 -17.52 24.85
CA LYS A 251 18.27 -17.43 25.50
C LYS A 251 19.13 -18.70 25.30
N ILE A 252 19.09 -19.27 24.09
CA ILE A 252 19.87 -20.45 23.73
C ILE A 252 21.34 -20.03 23.61
N LYS A 253 22.08 -20.11 24.71
CA LYS A 253 23.40 -19.49 24.86
C LYS A 253 24.42 -19.98 23.82
N TRP A 254 24.49 -21.29 23.58
CA TRP A 254 25.43 -21.85 22.60
C TRP A 254 25.14 -21.37 21.18
N LEU A 255 23.86 -21.19 20.84
CA LEU A 255 23.44 -20.71 19.52
C LEU A 255 23.76 -19.21 19.37
N GLU A 256 23.57 -18.42 20.43
CA GLU A 256 23.98 -17.00 20.45
C GLU A 256 25.49 -16.84 20.21
N GLU A 257 26.31 -17.58 20.95
CA GLU A 257 27.78 -17.58 20.79
C GLU A 257 28.21 -18.05 19.39
N ARG A 258 27.53 -19.07 18.86
CA ARG A 258 27.80 -19.56 17.50
C ARG A 258 27.47 -18.52 16.44
N LEU A 259 26.31 -17.87 16.53
CA LEU A 259 25.89 -16.83 15.59
C LEU A 259 26.79 -15.60 15.66
N GLU A 260 27.31 -15.27 16.84
CA GLU A 260 28.33 -14.23 17.01
C GLU A 260 29.62 -14.57 16.25
N SER A 261 30.16 -15.76 16.44
CA SER A 261 31.35 -16.21 15.71
C SER A 261 31.16 -16.22 14.18
N VAL A 262 29.98 -16.66 13.71
CA VAL A 262 29.64 -16.63 12.27
C VAL A 262 29.59 -15.19 11.76
N HIS A 263 28.95 -14.30 12.51
CA HIS A 263 28.81 -12.88 12.16
C HIS A 263 30.17 -12.17 12.07
N ASP A 264 31.08 -12.41 13.01
CA ASP A 264 32.43 -11.79 13.03
C ASP A 264 33.28 -12.25 11.84
N ARG A 265 33.16 -13.53 11.47
CA ARG A 265 33.78 -14.05 10.25
C ARG A 265 33.22 -13.36 9.01
N MET A 266 31.89 -13.22 8.92
CA MET A 266 31.25 -12.54 7.78
C MET A 266 31.64 -11.06 7.68
N ILE A 267 31.86 -10.36 8.80
CA ILE A 267 32.42 -8.99 8.80
C ILE A 267 33.81 -8.99 8.18
N SER A 268 34.66 -9.93 8.56
CA SER A 268 36.03 -10.02 8.06
C SER A 268 36.08 -10.31 6.55
N GLU A 269 35.23 -11.23 6.09
CA GLU A 269 35.06 -11.55 4.66
C GLU A 269 34.55 -10.34 3.86
N LEU A 270 33.54 -9.63 4.40
CA LEU A 270 33.01 -8.41 3.79
C LEU A 270 34.09 -7.32 3.67
N ALA A 271 34.90 -7.11 4.71
CA ALA A 271 35.95 -6.10 4.70
C ALA A 271 36.99 -6.38 3.60
N GLU A 272 37.43 -7.63 3.44
CA GLU A 272 38.39 -7.99 2.38
C GLU A 272 37.79 -7.91 0.97
N ASP A 273 36.51 -8.28 0.81
CA ASP A 273 35.79 -8.12 -0.45
C ASP A 273 35.70 -6.64 -0.87
N ILE A 274 35.31 -5.76 0.06
CA ILE A 274 35.17 -4.33 -0.22
C ILE A 274 36.54 -3.67 -0.42
N LYS A 275 37.55 -4.06 0.36
CA LYS A 275 38.94 -3.62 0.15
C LYS A 275 39.47 -3.99 -1.23
N SER A 276 39.11 -5.17 -1.74
CA SER A 276 39.45 -5.57 -3.10
C SER A 276 38.75 -4.69 -4.14
N LEU A 277 37.47 -4.36 -3.94
CA LEU A 277 36.73 -3.42 -4.78
C LEU A 277 37.37 -2.02 -4.81
N VAL A 278 37.80 -1.51 -3.63
CA VAL A 278 38.44 -0.19 -3.51
C VAL A 278 39.81 -0.18 -4.22
N LYS A 279 40.65 -1.19 -3.99
CA LYS A 279 42.00 -1.27 -4.57
C LYS A 279 42.01 -1.38 -6.10
N LEU A 280 40.98 -1.99 -6.69
CA LEU A 280 40.88 -2.21 -8.13
C LEU A 280 40.28 -1.00 -8.88
N ASN A 281 40.31 0.20 -8.29
CA ASN A 281 39.66 1.41 -8.82
C ASN A 281 38.14 1.23 -9.06
N GLY A 282 37.49 0.25 -8.42
CA GLY A 282 36.07 -0.01 -8.60
C GLY A 282 35.21 1.18 -8.18
N ILE A 283 35.59 1.88 -7.11
CA ILE A 283 34.92 3.12 -6.67
C ILE A 283 35.03 4.22 -7.74
N GLU A 284 36.21 4.42 -8.33
CA GLU A 284 36.42 5.44 -9.37
C GLU A 284 35.66 5.08 -10.66
N GLU A 285 35.55 3.80 -11.00
CA GLU A 285 34.69 3.37 -12.11
C GLU A 285 33.22 3.68 -11.84
N LEU A 286 32.73 3.40 -10.63
CA LEU A 286 31.38 3.74 -10.21
C LEU A 286 31.15 5.26 -10.22
N ARG A 287 32.12 6.04 -9.75
CA ARG A 287 32.12 7.51 -9.79
C ARG A 287 31.97 8.01 -11.23
N ARG A 288 32.73 7.45 -12.17
CA ARG A 288 32.59 7.79 -13.59
C ARG A 288 31.20 7.43 -14.14
N LYS A 289 30.61 6.30 -13.73
CA LYS A 289 29.25 5.89 -14.15
C LYS A 289 28.20 6.88 -13.63
N ILE A 290 28.28 7.31 -12.36
CA ILE A 290 27.34 8.28 -11.80
C ILE A 290 27.50 9.67 -12.43
N SER A 291 28.73 10.13 -12.72
CA SER A 291 28.95 11.40 -13.44
C SER A 291 28.37 11.39 -14.86
N LYS A 292 28.42 10.26 -15.56
CA LYS A 292 27.75 10.11 -16.86
C LYS A 292 26.22 10.18 -16.76
N ILE A 293 25.66 9.67 -15.66
CA ILE A 293 24.23 9.80 -15.40
C ILE A 293 23.89 11.28 -15.20
N GLN A 294 24.67 11.99 -14.38
CA GLN A 294 24.47 13.42 -14.07
C GLN A 294 24.57 14.33 -15.29
N ASN A 295 25.57 14.12 -16.15
CA ASN A 295 25.81 14.95 -17.34
C ASN A 295 24.81 14.70 -18.49
N GLY A 296 23.96 13.67 -18.39
CA GLY A 296 23.07 13.22 -19.47
C GLY A 296 21.58 13.35 -19.19
N GLN A 297 21.15 14.16 -18.21
CA GLN A 297 19.76 14.11 -17.71
C GLN A 297 18.88 15.31 -18.09
N ASP A 298 17.69 14.93 -18.55
CA ASP A 298 16.45 15.70 -18.54
C ASP A 298 15.61 15.14 -17.37
N LEU A 299 15.51 15.88 -16.25
CA LEU A 299 14.72 15.47 -15.07
C LEU A 299 13.22 15.55 -15.41
N SER A 300 12.68 14.53 -16.07
CA SER A 300 11.26 14.57 -16.43
C SER A 300 10.37 14.23 -15.23
N ILE A 301 9.46 15.15 -14.88
CA ILE A 301 8.32 15.00 -13.94
C ILE A 301 7.52 13.69 -14.17
N VAL A 302 7.66 13.06 -15.34
CA VAL A 302 7.07 11.77 -15.72
C VAL A 302 7.40 10.62 -14.76
N GLY A 303 8.55 10.66 -14.04
CA GLY A 303 8.94 9.58 -13.12
C GLY A 303 8.01 9.42 -11.91
N VAL A 304 7.40 10.50 -11.44
CA VAL A 304 6.62 10.54 -10.20
C VAL A 304 5.33 9.76 -10.32
N GLY A 305 4.54 10.09 -11.36
CA GLY A 305 3.29 9.40 -11.64
C GLY A 305 3.51 7.93 -11.91
N ALA A 306 4.61 7.56 -12.58
CA ALA A 306 4.97 6.16 -12.81
C ALA A 306 5.26 5.42 -11.48
N VAL A 307 6.04 5.99 -10.58
CA VAL A 307 6.34 5.37 -9.27
C VAL A 307 5.07 5.19 -8.43
N MET A 308 4.20 6.19 -8.41
CA MET A 308 2.96 6.12 -7.63
C MET A 308 1.96 5.13 -8.23
N ASN A 309 1.82 5.10 -9.57
CA ASN A 309 0.98 4.13 -10.25
C ASN A 309 1.47 2.70 -10.04
N ASP A 310 2.78 2.47 -10.16
CA ASP A 310 3.41 1.18 -9.88
C ASP A 310 3.13 0.70 -8.45
N TYR A 311 3.19 1.61 -7.46
CA TYR A 311 2.90 1.28 -6.08
C TYR A 311 1.41 1.03 -5.85
N SER A 312 0.53 1.87 -6.40
CA SER A 312 -0.92 1.70 -6.33
C SER A 312 -1.36 0.37 -6.93
N ASP A 313 -0.86 0.02 -8.10
CA ASP A 313 -1.15 -1.26 -8.74
C ASP A 313 -0.64 -2.44 -7.90
N ALA A 314 0.55 -2.32 -7.31
CA ALA A 314 1.07 -3.35 -6.42
C ALA A 314 0.21 -3.54 -5.16
N VAL A 315 -0.25 -2.45 -4.52
CA VAL A 315 -1.15 -2.52 -3.36
C VAL A 315 -2.49 -3.15 -3.74
N ARG A 316 -3.08 -2.73 -4.85
CA ARG A 316 -4.38 -3.23 -5.32
C ARG A 316 -4.37 -4.73 -5.59
N LEU A 317 -3.28 -5.23 -6.18
CA LEU A 317 -3.12 -6.63 -6.56
C LEU A 317 -2.58 -7.51 -5.42
N SER A 318 -2.28 -6.93 -4.26
CA SER A 318 -1.73 -7.69 -3.13
C SER A 318 -2.82 -8.37 -2.33
N GLU A 319 -2.60 -9.64 -2.01
CA GLU A 319 -3.47 -10.44 -1.16
C GLU A 319 -2.64 -11.04 -0.02
N MET A 320 -3.28 -11.25 1.14
CA MET A 320 -2.58 -11.66 2.37
C MET A 320 -1.94 -13.05 2.26
N ASP A 321 -2.50 -13.92 1.43
CA ASP A 321 -2.02 -15.29 1.19
C ASP A 321 -1.02 -15.39 0.02
N ASP A 322 -0.80 -14.31 -0.74
CA ASP A 322 0.18 -14.25 -1.83
C ASP A 322 1.46 -13.51 -1.37
N VAL A 323 2.43 -14.29 -0.87
CA VAL A 323 3.75 -13.80 -0.44
C VAL A 323 4.48 -13.03 -1.54
N GLU A 324 4.34 -13.45 -2.81
CA GLU A 324 5.00 -12.78 -3.92
C GLU A 324 4.40 -11.38 -4.15
N SER A 325 3.08 -11.26 -4.05
CA SER A 325 2.40 -9.97 -4.14
C SER A 325 2.82 -9.00 -3.03
N LEU A 326 2.85 -9.46 -1.77
CA LEU A 326 3.30 -8.67 -0.63
C LEU A 326 4.77 -8.25 -0.78
N HIS A 327 5.61 -9.13 -1.32
CA HIS A 327 7.00 -8.81 -1.62
C HIS A 327 7.14 -7.73 -2.70
N ARG A 328 6.39 -7.85 -3.81
CA ARG A 328 6.36 -6.82 -4.87
C ARG A 328 5.88 -5.47 -4.32
N MET A 329 4.80 -5.46 -3.55
CA MET A 329 4.29 -4.27 -2.86
C MET A 329 5.36 -3.66 -1.94
N ARG A 330 6.08 -4.48 -1.18
CA ARG A 330 7.17 -4.02 -0.32
C ARG A 330 8.29 -3.35 -1.09
N ILE A 331 8.74 -3.92 -2.21
CA ILE A 331 9.81 -3.33 -3.02
C ILE A 331 9.37 -1.97 -3.59
N LYS A 332 8.17 -1.91 -4.15
CA LYS A 332 7.64 -0.69 -4.77
C LYS A 332 7.43 0.40 -3.74
N GLY A 333 6.76 0.11 -2.63
CA GLY A 333 6.50 1.13 -1.62
C GLY A 333 7.73 1.54 -0.79
N LYS A 334 8.78 0.70 -0.67
CA LYS A 334 10.08 1.18 -0.18
C LYS A 334 10.66 2.30 -1.04
N THR A 335 10.41 2.27 -2.35
CA THR A 335 10.84 3.35 -3.25
C THR A 335 10.10 4.63 -2.88
N VAL A 336 8.76 4.57 -2.76
CA VAL A 336 7.93 5.70 -2.31
C VAL A 336 8.41 6.23 -0.97
N LYS A 337 8.63 5.34 0.00
CA LYS A 337 9.13 5.68 1.34
C LYS A 337 10.41 6.52 1.27
N TYR A 338 11.46 6.02 0.61
CA TYR A 338 12.74 6.71 0.55
C TYR A 338 12.64 8.04 -0.20
N LEU A 339 11.85 8.08 -1.26
CA LEU A 339 11.60 9.28 -2.02
C LEU A 339 10.93 10.39 -1.18
N VAL A 340 10.02 10.03 -0.27
CA VAL A 340 9.43 10.98 0.70
C VAL A 340 10.44 11.36 1.80
N GLU A 341 11.18 10.40 2.36
CA GLU A 341 12.19 10.66 3.41
C GLU A 341 13.33 11.56 2.93
N LEU A 342 13.67 11.49 1.64
CA LEU A 342 14.68 12.35 1.00
C LEU A 342 14.16 13.77 0.68
N GLY A 343 12.88 14.08 0.97
CA GLY A 343 12.28 15.37 0.65
C GLY A 343 12.12 15.63 -0.85
N LEU A 344 12.17 14.57 -1.68
CA LEU A 344 11.91 14.68 -3.12
C LEU A 344 10.41 14.72 -3.43
N PHE A 345 9.61 14.11 -2.54
CA PHE A 345 8.17 14.03 -2.67
C PHE A 345 7.46 14.26 -1.36
N GLU A 346 6.24 14.77 -1.46
CA GLU A 346 5.29 14.88 -0.37
C GLU A 346 4.18 13.85 -0.56
N MET A 347 3.76 13.27 0.57
CA MET A 347 2.65 12.33 0.69
C MET A 347 1.85 12.71 1.92
N ASP A 348 0.54 12.51 1.87
CA ASP A 348 -0.33 12.65 3.05
C ASP A 348 0.23 11.85 4.24
N GLU A 349 0.22 12.46 5.44
CA GLU A 349 0.89 11.91 6.62
C GLU A 349 0.31 10.56 7.04
N GLU A 350 -1.01 10.38 6.99
CA GLU A 350 -1.66 9.11 7.33
C GLU A 350 -1.29 8.03 6.32
N CYS A 351 -1.31 8.39 5.04
CA CYS A 351 -0.83 7.56 3.94
C CYS A 351 0.63 7.12 4.15
N PHE A 352 1.52 8.04 4.48
CA PHE A 352 2.93 7.73 4.74
C PHE A 352 3.12 6.86 5.99
N LYS A 353 2.28 7.03 7.04
CA LYS A 353 2.25 6.13 8.20
C LYS A 353 1.85 4.71 7.80
N LEU A 354 0.84 4.54 6.97
CA LEU A 354 0.42 3.23 6.45
C LEU A 354 1.53 2.58 5.60
N VAL A 355 2.16 3.33 4.70
CA VAL A 355 3.34 2.87 3.93
C VAL A 355 4.42 2.35 4.88
N ASN A 356 4.80 3.15 5.87
CA ASN A 356 5.85 2.78 6.83
C ASN A 356 5.51 1.54 7.65
N SER A 357 4.28 1.48 8.16
CA SER A 357 3.78 0.37 8.96
C SER A 357 3.80 -0.93 8.16
N MET A 358 3.14 -0.97 7.00
CA MET A 358 3.12 -2.16 6.13
C MET A 358 4.54 -2.63 5.74
N HIS A 359 5.43 -1.72 5.36
CA HIS A 359 6.80 -2.12 4.97
C HIS A 359 7.64 -2.62 6.13
N GLY A 360 7.40 -2.11 7.33
CA GLY A 360 7.98 -2.61 8.56
C GLY A 360 7.54 -4.05 8.82
N GLU A 361 6.22 -4.30 8.76
CA GLU A 361 5.65 -5.61 9.06
C GLU A 361 5.96 -6.67 7.99
N ILE A 362 5.86 -6.35 6.70
CA ILE A 362 6.26 -7.28 5.62
C ILE A 362 7.78 -7.53 5.67
N GLY A 363 8.55 -6.52 6.11
CA GLY A 363 9.97 -6.71 6.42
C GLY A 363 10.18 -7.73 7.54
N ARG A 364 9.37 -7.67 8.58
CA ARG A 364 9.39 -8.58 9.72
C ARG A 364 9.03 -10.02 9.30
N LEU A 365 8.03 -10.20 8.44
CA LEU A 365 7.69 -11.51 7.85
C LEU A 365 8.84 -12.09 7.04
N HIS A 366 9.46 -11.29 6.17
CA HIS A 366 10.62 -11.72 5.41
C HIS A 366 11.79 -12.12 6.31
N ASP A 367 12.05 -11.35 7.36
CA ASP A 367 13.09 -11.68 8.34
C ASP A 367 12.79 -13.02 9.05
N ILE A 368 11.52 -13.34 9.34
CA ILE A 368 11.12 -14.64 9.92
C ILE A 368 11.43 -15.78 8.95
N ASP A 369 11.07 -15.65 7.66
CA ASP A 369 11.31 -16.69 6.66
C ASP A 369 12.81 -16.95 6.45
N VAL A 370 13.59 -15.86 6.37
CA VAL A 370 15.05 -15.95 6.29
C VAL A 370 15.63 -16.63 7.53
N ASN A 371 15.15 -16.28 8.72
CA ASN A 371 15.61 -16.88 9.98
C ASN A 371 15.30 -18.39 10.03
N ARG A 372 14.10 -18.80 9.62
CA ARG A 372 13.72 -20.22 9.50
C ARG A 372 14.66 -20.95 8.53
N ALA A 373 14.90 -20.38 7.35
CA ALA A 373 15.82 -20.96 6.37
C ALA A 373 17.25 -21.09 6.91
N PHE A 374 17.73 -20.07 7.63
CA PHE A 374 19.05 -20.04 8.22
C PHE A 374 19.21 -21.10 9.33
N ILE A 375 18.22 -21.25 10.21
CA ILE A 375 18.21 -22.26 11.27
C ILE A 375 18.17 -23.68 10.68
N ASN A 376 17.39 -23.89 9.62
CA ASN A 376 17.30 -25.18 8.95
C ASN A 376 18.55 -25.50 8.11
N GLY A 377 19.35 -24.50 7.76
CA GLY A 377 20.63 -24.65 7.07
C GLY A 377 21.74 -25.16 7.99
N SER A 378 22.09 -26.45 7.88
CA SER A 378 23.09 -27.10 8.74
C SER A 378 24.51 -26.51 8.69
N ALA A 379 24.84 -25.76 7.62
CA ALA A 379 26.15 -25.15 7.43
C ALA A 379 26.48 -24.08 8.49
N TYR A 380 25.49 -23.30 8.91
CA TYR A 380 25.69 -22.21 9.88
C TYR A 380 25.78 -22.72 11.32
N LEU A 381 25.10 -23.82 11.61
CA LEU A 381 25.12 -24.48 12.91
C LEU A 381 26.40 -25.30 13.17
N GLY A 382 27.31 -25.39 12.21
CA GLY A 382 28.58 -26.11 12.37
C GLY A 382 28.39 -27.62 12.60
N GLY A 383 27.33 -28.20 12.03
CA GLY A 383 26.98 -29.61 12.20
C GLY A 383 26.17 -29.94 13.46
N ASN A 384 26.02 -28.99 14.39
CA ASN A 384 25.11 -29.15 15.53
C ASN A 384 23.64 -29.04 15.09
N LYS A 385 22.75 -29.71 15.80
CA LYS A 385 21.30 -29.62 15.60
C LYS A 385 20.65 -29.08 16.87
N LEU A 386 19.65 -28.23 16.69
CA LEU A 386 18.77 -27.84 17.78
C LEU A 386 18.05 -29.08 18.34
N SER A 387 17.91 -29.13 19.65
CA SER A 387 16.99 -30.08 20.30
C SER A 387 15.55 -29.80 19.87
N LYS A 388 14.65 -30.76 20.10
CA LYS A 388 13.23 -30.61 19.78
C LYS A 388 12.61 -29.45 20.57
N GLU A 389 13.03 -29.29 21.82
CA GLU A 389 12.58 -28.25 22.75
C GLU A 389 13.04 -26.86 22.31
N GLU A 390 14.31 -26.72 21.91
CA GLU A 390 14.86 -25.47 21.38
C GLU A 390 14.17 -25.05 20.08
N MET A 391 13.98 -26.00 19.16
CA MET A 391 13.28 -25.73 17.89
C MET A 391 11.82 -25.32 18.15
N LYS A 392 11.12 -26.01 19.03
CA LYS A 392 9.74 -25.67 19.41
C LYS A 392 9.65 -24.27 20.03
N CYS A 393 10.62 -23.91 20.88
CA CYS A 393 10.67 -22.58 21.49
C CYS A 393 10.84 -21.47 20.43
N LEU A 394 11.78 -21.64 19.49
CA LEU A 394 12.01 -20.68 18.40
C LEU A 394 10.80 -20.56 17.48
N GLU A 395 10.21 -21.68 17.06
CA GLU A 395 9.03 -21.66 16.19
C GLU A 395 7.82 -21.01 16.85
N SER A 396 7.62 -21.23 18.16
CA SER A 396 6.54 -20.54 18.90
C SER A 396 6.75 -19.02 18.92
N HIS A 397 8.00 -18.56 19.04
CA HIS A 397 8.32 -17.13 19.00
C HIS A 397 8.09 -16.54 17.60
N PHE A 398 8.57 -17.23 16.56
CA PHE A 398 8.34 -16.80 15.17
C PHE A 398 6.87 -16.78 14.81
N LYS A 399 6.09 -17.79 15.21
CA LYS A 399 4.65 -17.84 14.94
C LYS A 399 3.92 -16.67 15.59
N LYS A 400 4.23 -16.32 16.84
CA LYS A 400 3.65 -15.15 17.51
C LYS A 400 3.98 -13.83 16.78
N MET A 401 5.20 -13.69 16.28
CA MET A 401 5.61 -12.52 15.50
C MET A 401 4.88 -12.44 14.16
N GLU A 402 4.75 -13.58 13.48
CA GLU A 402 4.05 -13.73 12.21
C GLU A 402 2.56 -13.37 12.34
N ASP A 403 1.89 -13.89 13.37
CA ASP A 403 0.47 -13.61 13.61
C ASP A 403 0.22 -12.12 13.88
N ASN A 404 1.11 -11.47 14.66
CA ASN A 404 1.01 -10.03 14.92
C ASN A 404 1.28 -9.19 13.66
N ALA A 405 2.28 -9.57 12.87
CA ALA A 405 2.60 -8.88 11.62
C ALA A 405 1.44 -9.01 10.61
N ASN A 406 0.87 -10.21 10.46
CA ASN A 406 -0.27 -10.46 9.57
C ASN A 406 -1.49 -9.60 9.94
N LEU A 407 -1.82 -9.50 11.23
CA LEU A 407 -2.94 -8.67 11.69
C LEU A 407 -2.77 -7.19 11.29
N ILE A 408 -1.55 -6.65 11.46
CA ILE A 408 -1.26 -5.25 11.12
C ILE A 408 -1.27 -5.06 9.60
N ILE A 409 -0.66 -5.97 8.83
CA ILE A 409 -0.62 -5.88 7.37
C ILE A 409 -2.03 -5.96 6.81
N GLU A 410 -2.87 -6.88 7.29
CA GLU A 410 -4.25 -7.03 6.81
C GLU A 410 -5.03 -5.73 6.97
N LYS A 411 -4.95 -5.12 8.17
CA LYS A 411 -5.59 -3.84 8.46
C LYS A 411 -5.04 -2.71 7.59
N ASP A 412 -3.72 -2.54 7.54
CA ASP A 412 -3.11 -1.41 6.84
C ASP A 412 -3.22 -1.55 5.32
N LEU A 413 -3.23 -2.79 4.81
CA LEU A 413 -3.47 -3.09 3.40
C LEU A 413 -4.90 -2.73 3.02
N PHE A 414 -5.88 -3.06 3.86
CA PHE A 414 -7.27 -2.65 3.65
C PHE A 414 -7.39 -1.12 3.64
N ASP A 415 -6.86 -0.43 4.65
CA ASP A 415 -6.86 1.02 4.74
C ASP A 415 -6.17 1.67 3.52
N MET A 416 -5.04 1.14 3.09
CA MET A 416 -4.32 1.64 1.92
C MET A 416 -5.10 1.38 0.62
N LYS A 417 -5.72 0.21 0.45
CA LYS A 417 -6.60 -0.07 -0.70
C LYS A 417 -7.79 0.91 -0.73
N LEU A 418 -8.32 1.33 0.42
CA LEU A 418 -9.35 2.38 0.50
C LEU A 418 -8.81 3.76 0.06
N ARG A 419 -7.55 4.09 0.37
CA ARG A 419 -6.93 5.39 0.02
C ARG A 419 -6.39 5.47 -1.40
N LEU A 420 -6.07 4.34 -2.03
CA LEU A 420 -5.49 4.26 -3.39
C LEU A 420 -6.52 3.91 -4.48
N ARG A 421 -7.82 4.13 -4.23
CA ARG A 421 -8.87 3.95 -5.22
C ARG A 421 -8.53 4.78 -6.47
N LYS A 422 -8.55 4.16 -7.65
CA LYS A 422 -8.53 4.94 -8.90
C LYS A 422 -9.93 5.54 -9.07
N PRO A 423 -10.05 6.81 -9.46
CA PRO A 423 -11.32 7.36 -9.92
C PRO A 423 -11.82 6.57 -11.13
#